data_AF-A0A2V9BK92-F1
#
_entry.id   AF-A0A2V9BK92-F1
#
_cell.length_a   1.000
_cell.length_b   1.000
_cell.length_c   1.000
_cell.angle_alpha   90.00
_cell.angle_beta   90.00
_cell.angle_gamma   90.00
#
_symmetry.space_group_name_H-M   'P 1'
#
loop_
_entity.id
_entity.type
_entity.pdbx_description
1 polymer ?
#
loop_
_entity_poly.entity_id
_entity_poly.type
_entity_poly.pdbx_seq_one_letter_code
_entity_poly.pdbx_strand_id
1 'polypeptide(L)' 'MRVLTQKAKELNERLMISSLVGDLRALARVVYCQRLPDGRFGVGIQFQGQSISWPGGSVAGAGD' A
#
# COMPACT_ATOMS: atom_id res chain seq x y z
N MET A 1 -2.90 5.20 1.20
CA MET A 1 -1.89 4.15 1.45
C MET A 1 -0.85 4.18 0.34
N ARG A 2 0.42 3.86 0.64
CA ARG A 2 1.50 3.79 -0.35
C ARG A 2 2.15 2.42 -0.28
N VAL A 3 2.44 1.83 -1.43
CA VAL A 3 3.21 0.58 -1.55
C VAL A 3 4.49 0.83 -2.35
N LEU A 4 5.50 0.00 -2.12
CA LEU A 4 6.76 0.04 -2.87
C LEU A 4 6.79 -1.10 -3.88
N THR A 5 7.11 -0.77 -5.12
CA THR A 5 7.21 -1.75 -6.21
C THR A 5 8.53 -1.58 -6.95
N GLN A 6 9.01 -2.64 -7.58
CA GLN A 6 10.18 -2.55 -8.48
C GLN A 6 9.80 -2.04 -9.88
N LYS A 7 8.53 -2.13 -10.25
CA LYS A 7 8.01 -1.75 -11.57
C LYS A 7 7.06 -0.58 -11.45
N ALA A 8 7.11 0.32 -12.43
CA ALA A 8 6.15 1.40 -12.57
C ALA A 8 4.72 0.86 -12.70
N LYS A 9 3.77 1.70 -12.33
CA LYS A 9 2.34 1.41 -12.36
C LYS A 9 1.59 2.54 -13.03
N GLU A 10 0.58 2.18 -13.81
CA GLU A 10 -0.19 3.15 -14.58
C GLU A 10 -1.28 3.80 -13.71
N LEU A 11 -1.60 5.06 -13.98
CA LEU A 11 -2.68 5.76 -13.28
C LEU A 11 -4.00 5.02 -13.52
N ASN A 12 -4.79 4.85 -12.45
CA ASN A 12 -6.03 4.07 -12.42
C ASN A 12 -5.90 2.57 -12.72
N GLU A 13 -4.68 2.02 -12.86
CA GLU A 13 -4.47 0.58 -12.93
C GLU A 13 -5.11 -0.09 -11.71
N ARG A 14 -5.89 -1.15 -11.94
CA ARG A 14 -6.54 -1.91 -10.88
C ARG A 14 -5.59 -2.97 -10.35
N LEU A 15 -5.35 -2.95 -9.06
CA LEU A 15 -4.46 -3.84 -8.35
C LEU A 15 -5.25 -4.70 -7.37
N MET A 16 -4.89 -5.97 -7.30
CA MET A 16 -5.27 -6.83 -6.18
C MET A 16 -4.19 -6.69 -5.09
N ILE A 17 -4.55 -6.20 -3.92
CA ILE A 17 -3.66 -6.07 -2.77
C ILE A 17 -3.96 -7.22 -1.82
N SER A 18 -2.96 -8.07 -1.58
CA SER A 18 -3.01 -9.11 -0.56
C SER A 18 -2.03 -8.78 0.56
N SER A 19 -2.47 -8.91 1.81
CA SER A 19 -1.53 -8.90 2.95
C SER A 19 -0.80 -10.23 3.05
N LEU A 20 0.46 -10.20 3.47
CA LEU A 20 1.20 -11.40 3.85
C LEU A 20 0.82 -11.90 5.25
N VAL A 21 0.22 -11.03 6.07
CA VAL A 21 -0.24 -11.32 7.43
C VAL A 21 -1.76 -11.13 7.46
N GLY A 22 -2.48 -12.18 7.81
CA GLY A 22 -3.95 -12.21 7.79
C GLY A 22 -4.53 -12.52 6.41
N ASP A 23 -5.81 -12.24 6.23
CA ASP A 23 -6.63 -12.64 5.08
C ASP A 23 -7.05 -11.46 4.18
N LEU A 24 -6.45 -10.28 4.39
CA LEU A 24 -6.76 -9.09 3.60
C LEU A 24 -6.49 -9.36 2.12
N ARG A 25 -7.56 -9.29 1.32
CA ARG A 25 -7.53 -9.27 -0.14
C ARG A 25 -8.49 -8.21 -0.63
N ALA A 26 -7.97 -7.11 -1.16
CA ALA A 26 -8.78 -5.97 -1.56
C ALA A 26 -8.40 -5.45 -2.94
N LEU A 27 -9.41 -4.99 -3.68
CA LEU A 27 -9.20 -4.25 -4.92
C LEU A 27 -8.81 -2.81 -4.61
N ALA A 28 -7.83 -2.31 -5.33
CA ALA A 28 -7.42 -0.91 -5.27
C ALA A 28 -7.15 -0.36 -6.66
N ARG A 29 -7.17 0.96 -6.80
CA ARG A 29 -6.67 1.66 -7.99
C ARG A 29 -5.43 2.46 -7.65
N VAL A 30 -4.54 2.60 -8.61
CA VAL A 30 -3.40 3.51 -8.54
C VAL A 30 -3.90 4.96 -8.65
N VAL A 31 -3.50 5.81 -7.71
CA VAL A 31 -3.80 7.25 -7.71
C VAL A 31 -2.57 8.13 -7.97
N TYR A 32 -1.37 7.58 -7.78
CA TYR A 32 -0.12 8.16 -8.28
C TYR A 32 0.96 7.07 -8.39
N CYS A 33 1.97 7.32 -9.23
CA CYS A 33 3.19 6.53 -9.29
C CYS A 33 4.40 7.46 -9.40
N GLN A 34 5.34 7.34 -8.48
CA GLN A 34 6.54 8.17 -8.42
C GLN A 34 7.79 7.30 -8.37
N ARG A 35 8.76 7.55 -9.25
CA ARG A 35 10.09 6.94 -9.17
C ARG A 35 10.88 7.55 -8.01
N LEU A 36 11.55 6.70 -7.24
CA LEU A 36 12.32 7.08 -6.07
C LEU A 36 13.82 7.09 -6.37
N PRO A 37 14.64 7.79 -5.56
CA PRO A 37 16.10 7.84 -5.75
C PRO A 37 16.77 6.47 -5.72
N ASP A 38 16.20 5.51 -5.00
CA ASP A 38 16.69 4.13 -4.89
C ASP A 38 16.29 3.23 -6.08
N GLY A 39 15.66 3.81 -7.12
CA GLY A 39 15.22 3.09 -8.32
C GLY A 39 13.90 2.33 -8.18
N ARG A 40 13.29 2.28 -6.98
CA ARG A 40 11.94 1.73 -6.79
C ARG A 40 10.87 2.76 -7.14
N PHE A 41 9.61 2.32 -7.13
CA PHE A 41 8.46 3.17 -7.32
C PHE A 41 7.61 3.24 -6.04
N GLY A 42 7.29 4.45 -5.63
CA GLY A 42 6.23 4.71 -4.65
C GLY A 42 4.90 4.80 -5.38
N VAL A 43 4.00 3.87 -5.09
CA VAL A 43 2.67 3.81 -5.72
C VAL A 43 1.61 4.14 -4.68
N GLY A 44 0.89 5.23 -4.89
CA GLY A 44 -0.28 5.58 -4.11
C GLY A 44 -1.46 4.75 -4.56
N ILE A 45 -2.16 4.13 -3.61
CA ILE A 45 -3.34 3.32 -3.89
C ILE A 45 -4.56 3.80 -3.11
N GLN A 46 -5.73 3.64 -3.73
CA GLN A 46 -7.03 3.82 -3.12
C GLN A 46 -7.82 2.51 -3.22
N PHE A 47 -8.21 1.96 -2.07
CA PHE A 47 -9.06 0.77 -2.02
C PHE A 47 -10.46 1.06 -2.56
N GLN A 48 -11.01 0.09 -3.29
CA GLN A 48 -12.36 0.13 -3.83
C GLN A 48 -13.24 -0.77 -2.93
N GLY A 49 -13.86 -0.16 -1.91
CA GLY A 49 -14.80 -0.83 -1.00
C GLY A 49 -14.21 -1.26 0.36
N GLN A 50 -15.04 -1.12 1.40
CA GLN A 50 -14.88 -1.36 2.84
C GLN A 50 -13.64 -0.80 3.56
N SER A 51 -13.91 -0.20 4.72
CA SER A 51 -12.94 0.30 5.69
C SER A 51 -12.06 -0.83 6.20
N ILE A 52 -10.82 -0.86 5.74
CA ILE A 52 -9.80 -1.79 6.25
C ILE A 52 -9.40 -1.32 7.65
N SER A 53 -9.75 -2.10 8.66
CA SER A 53 -9.20 -1.95 10.01
C SER A 53 -7.83 -2.59 10.03
N TRP A 54 -6.79 -1.78 10.08
CA TRP A 54 -5.45 -2.27 10.36
C TRP A 54 -5.35 -2.44 11.88
N PRO A 55 -4.96 -3.61 12.41
CA PRO A 55 -4.59 -3.69 13.81
C PRO A 55 -3.46 -2.69 14.03
N GLY A 56 -3.72 -1.68 14.87
CA GLY A 56 -2.74 -0.65 15.18
C GLY A 56 -1.46 -1.33 15.62
N GLY A 57 -0.38 -1.11 14.88
CA GLY A 57 0.94 -1.58 15.31
C GLY A 57 1.17 -1.03 16.71
N SER A 58 1.35 -1.92 17.68
CA SER A 58 1.89 -1.53 18.97
C SER A 58 3.26 -0.94 18.70
N VAL A 59 3.32 0.39 18.62
CA VAL A 59 4.53 1.11 18.96
C VAL A 59 4.70 0.88 20.45
N ALA A 60 5.41 -0.20 20.79
CA ALA A 60 5.92 -0.38 22.14
C ALA A 60 6.73 0.87 22.44
N GLY A 61 6.20 1.71 23.34
CA GLY A 61 6.92 2.86 23.86
C GLY A 61 8.22 2.36 24.46
N ALA A 62 9.33 2.83 23.91
CA ALA A 62 10.64 2.70 24.50
C ALA A 62 11.07 4.09 25.02
N GLY A 63 11.26 4.19 26.34
CA GLY A 63 11.92 5.28 27.08
C GLY A 63 11.06 6.53 27.28
N ASP A 64 11.00 7.17 28.46
CA ASP A 64 11.97 7.24 29.58
C ASP A 64 11.24 7.04 30.94
#